data_AF-A0A6S7HZU0-F1
#
_entry.id   AF-A0A6S7HZU0-F1
#
_cell.length_a   1.000
_cell.length_b   1.000
_cell.length_c   1.000
_cell.angle_alpha   90.00
_cell.angle_beta   90.00
_cell.angle_gamma   90.00
#
_symmetry.space_group_name_H-M   'P 1'
#
loop_
_entity.id
_entity.type
_entity.pdbx_description
1 polymer ?
#
loop_
_entity_poly.entity_id
_entity_poly.type
_entity_poly.pdbx_seq_one_letter_code
_entity_poly.pdbx_strand_id
1 'polypeptide(L)'
;MLTFPGIHENASTWLINKRKIKAVGIDTPSLDYGKSKTYPTHQILFAKNIYALENVANLDQLPATGYIVYALPMKIERGSGAPVRIVATMKQMTNGVGIHCATGSGIFAIVLVAMAMVHVI
;
A
#
# COMPACT_ATOMS: atom_id res chain seq x y z
N MET A 1 1.97 14.18 21.11
CA MET A 1 2.50 12.89 20.62
C MET A 1 1.46 12.30 19.69
N LEU A 2 1.85 11.89 18.48
CA LEU A 2 0.89 11.40 17.49
C LEU A 2 0.29 10.07 17.97
N THR A 3 -1.03 9.93 17.85
CA THR A 3 -1.76 8.72 18.23
C THR A 3 -2.53 8.25 17.01
N PHE A 4 -2.09 7.15 16.43
CA PHE A 4 -2.72 6.52 15.27
C PHE A 4 -2.51 5.00 15.35
N PRO A 5 -3.43 4.21 14.77
CA PRO A 5 -3.31 2.76 14.73
C PRO A 5 -2.14 2.33 13.85
N GLY A 6 -1.55 1.19 14.18
CA GLY A 6 -0.51 0.53 13.37
C GLY A 6 -0.74 -0.98 13.35
N ILE A 7 0.08 -1.67 12.58
CA ILE A 7 0.08 -3.12 12.49
C ILE A 7 0.88 -3.68 13.66
N HIS A 8 0.36 -4.71 14.32
CA HIS A 8 1.09 -5.40 15.39
C HIS A 8 2.13 -6.36 14.79
N GLU A 9 3.29 -6.52 15.44
CA GLU A 9 4.39 -7.39 15.02
C GLU A 9 3.96 -8.85 14.71
N ASN A 10 3.04 -9.40 15.51
CA ASN A 10 2.44 -10.72 15.29
C ASN A 10 1.66 -10.79 13.97
N ALA A 11 0.92 -9.74 13.61
CA ALA A 11 0.17 -9.67 12.36
C ALA A 11 1.13 -9.57 11.15
N SER A 12 2.18 -8.74 11.27
CA SER A 12 3.23 -8.66 10.24
C SER A 12 3.88 -10.01 10.01
N THR A 13 4.26 -10.72 11.07
CA THR A 13 4.87 -12.06 11.01
C THR A 13 3.93 -13.07 10.36
N TRP A 14 2.64 -13.03 10.71
CA TRP A 14 1.63 -13.91 10.12
C TRP A 14 1.45 -13.65 8.62
N LEU A 15 1.36 -12.38 8.19
CA LEU A 15 1.21 -12.00 6.78
C LEU A 15 2.38 -12.50 5.94
N ILE A 16 3.60 -12.35 6.44
CA ILE A 16 4.82 -12.85 5.78
C ILE A 16 4.73 -14.37 5.59
N ASN A 17 4.48 -15.09 6.69
CA ASN A 17 4.58 -16.55 6.69
C ASN A 17 3.41 -17.25 5.98
N LYS A 18 2.19 -16.69 6.06
CA LYS A 18 0.96 -17.34 5.56
C LYS A 18 0.45 -16.77 4.25
N ARG A 19 0.83 -15.54 3.88
CA ARG A 19 0.33 -14.87 2.66
C ARG A 19 1.42 -14.48 1.68
N LYS A 20 2.71 -14.50 2.08
CA LYS A 20 3.86 -14.21 1.21
C LYS A 20 3.70 -12.89 0.43
N ILE A 21 3.21 -11.87 1.12
CA ILE A 21 2.95 -10.55 0.55
C ILE A 21 4.22 -9.88 0.04
N LYS A 22 4.07 -8.94 -0.91
CA LYS A 22 5.18 -8.18 -1.51
C LYS A 22 5.21 -6.72 -1.06
N ALA A 23 4.07 -6.18 -0.66
CA ALA A 23 3.92 -4.83 -0.16
C ALA A 23 2.82 -4.76 0.89
N VAL A 24 2.89 -3.76 1.77
CA VAL A 24 1.86 -3.39 2.74
C VAL A 24 1.58 -1.89 2.60
N GLY A 25 0.31 -1.50 2.62
CA GLY A 25 -0.10 -0.10 2.65
C GLY A 25 -0.95 0.21 3.88
N ILE A 26 -0.78 1.41 4.44
CA ILE A 26 -1.59 1.96 5.53
C ILE A 26 -1.91 3.44 5.28
N ASP A 27 -3.06 3.88 5.77
CA ASP A 27 -3.54 5.26 5.68
C ASP A 27 -2.96 6.19 6.76
N THR A 28 -2.09 5.66 7.61
CA THR A 28 -1.44 6.40 8.68
C THR A 28 0.00 6.80 8.33
N PRO A 29 0.61 7.73 9.10
CA PRO A 29 1.99 8.17 8.86
C PRO A 29 3.06 7.11 9.15
N SER A 30 2.70 5.97 9.74
CA SER A 30 3.64 4.89 10.00
C SER A 30 2.94 3.55 10.09
N LEU A 31 3.60 2.48 9.65
CA LEU A 31 3.10 1.11 9.84
C LEU A 31 3.05 0.69 11.30
N ASP A 32 3.90 1.25 12.15
CA ASP A 32 3.94 0.98 13.58
C ASP A 32 2.98 1.89 14.35
N TYR A 33 2.58 1.45 15.55
CA TYR A 33 1.77 2.28 16.44
C TYR A 33 2.48 3.62 16.73
N GLY A 34 1.74 4.74 16.70
CA GLY A 34 2.33 6.09 16.72
C GLY A 34 3.19 6.46 17.95
N LYS A 35 3.13 5.70 19.04
CA LYS A 35 4.02 5.88 20.21
C LYS A 35 5.18 4.89 20.27
N SER A 36 5.28 3.98 19.31
CA SER A 36 6.38 3.02 19.21
C SER A 36 7.70 3.75 18.97
N LYS A 37 8.73 3.34 19.70
CA LYS A 37 10.11 3.83 19.53
C LYS A 37 11.03 2.81 18.87
N THR A 38 10.57 1.56 18.78
CA THR A 38 11.36 0.41 18.33
C THR A 38 10.98 -0.04 16.93
N TYR A 39 9.84 0.42 16.39
CA TYR A 39 9.38 0.13 15.03
C TYR A 39 9.48 -1.36 14.61
N PRO A 40 8.97 -2.30 15.42
CA PRO A 40 9.12 -3.73 15.16
C PRO A 40 8.50 -4.15 13.82
N THR A 41 7.40 -3.53 13.40
CA THR A 41 6.76 -3.87 12.12
C THR A 41 7.63 -3.48 10.93
N HIS A 42 8.27 -2.31 10.94
CA HIS A 42 9.23 -1.94 9.90
C HIS A 42 10.39 -2.94 9.81
N GLN A 43 10.98 -3.29 10.95
CA GLN A 43 12.10 -4.22 11.00
C GLN A 43 11.73 -5.58 10.40
N ILE A 44 10.58 -6.13 10.78
CA ILE A 44 10.10 -7.43 10.32
C ILE A 44 9.81 -7.42 8.82
N LEU A 45 9.17 -6.38 8.29
CA LEU A 45 8.80 -6.30 6.87
C LEU A 45 10.03 -6.05 5.98
N PHE A 46 10.91 -5.12 6.37
CA PHE A 46 12.10 -4.78 5.59
C PHE A 46 13.16 -5.88 5.59
N ALA A 47 13.29 -6.63 6.69
CA ALA A 47 14.15 -7.82 6.72
C ALA A 47 13.73 -8.89 5.69
N LYS A 48 12.51 -8.80 5.15
CA LYS A 48 11.99 -9.69 4.11
C LYS A 48 11.81 -9.01 2.75
N ASN A 49 12.39 -7.82 2.56
CA ASN A 49 12.27 -7.01 1.34
C ASN A 49 10.80 -6.76 0.93
N ILE A 50 9.94 -6.51 1.91
CA ILE A 50 8.54 -6.14 1.69
C ILE A 50 8.43 -4.62 1.67
N TYR A 51 7.80 -4.08 0.64
CA TYR A 51 7.62 -2.64 0.50
C TYR A 51 6.55 -2.09 1.46
N ALA A 52 6.81 -0.92 2.03
CA ALA A 52 5.87 -0.20 2.87
C ALA A 52 5.33 1.02 2.11
N LEU A 53 4.01 1.23 2.14
CA LEU A 53 3.33 2.40 1.62
C LEU A 53 2.59 3.10 2.78
N GLU A 54 3.02 4.30 3.12
CA GLU A 54 2.45 5.07 4.23
C GLU A 54 1.62 6.25 3.71
N ASN A 55 0.66 6.71 4.49
CA ASN A 55 -0.28 7.78 4.10
C ASN A 55 -1.05 7.47 2.80
N VAL A 56 -1.58 6.24 2.67
CA VAL A 56 -2.43 5.88 1.53
C VAL A 56 -3.85 6.41 1.76
N ALA A 57 -4.40 7.18 0.82
CA ALA A 57 -5.77 7.70 0.93
C ALA A 57 -6.76 6.95 0.04
N ASN A 58 -8.05 7.24 0.23
CA ASN A 58 -9.17 6.74 -0.59
C ASN A 58 -9.28 5.21 -0.62
N LEU A 59 -8.80 4.53 0.44
CA LEU A 59 -8.91 3.07 0.57
C LEU A 59 -10.37 2.60 0.64
N ASP A 60 -11.28 3.47 1.08
CA ASP A 60 -12.73 3.27 1.13
C ASP A 60 -13.38 3.16 -0.26
N GLN A 61 -12.71 3.66 -1.30
CA GLN A 61 -13.20 3.61 -2.69
C GLN A 61 -12.82 2.30 -3.40
N LEU A 62 -12.00 1.44 -2.77
CA LEU A 62 -11.57 0.18 -3.34
C LEU A 62 -12.35 -1.01 -2.75
N PRO A 63 -12.72 -1.99 -3.59
CA PRO A 63 -13.22 -3.27 -3.09
C PRO A 63 -12.11 -4.01 -2.34
N ALA A 64 -12.47 -4.97 -1.49
CA ALA A 64 -11.49 -5.72 -0.71
C ALA A 64 -10.46 -6.49 -1.57
N THR A 65 -10.84 -6.91 -2.78
CA THR A 65 -9.97 -7.63 -3.73
C THR A 65 -10.35 -7.28 -5.18
N GLY A 66 -9.51 -7.67 -6.15
CA GLY A 66 -9.83 -7.57 -7.58
C GLY A 66 -9.31 -6.31 -8.29
N TYR A 67 -8.38 -5.61 -7.68
CA TYR A 67 -7.71 -4.43 -8.24
C TYR A 67 -6.20 -4.64 -8.37
N ILE A 68 -5.57 -3.85 -9.23
CA ILE A 68 -4.12 -3.81 -9.44
C ILE A 68 -3.62 -2.48 -8.88
N VAL A 69 -2.53 -2.53 -8.10
CA VAL A 69 -1.87 -1.33 -7.55
C VAL A 69 -0.58 -1.07 -8.30
N TYR A 70 -0.40 0.18 -8.73
CA TYR A 70 0.83 0.72 -9.28
C TYR A 70 1.40 1.69 -8.25
N ALA A 71 2.58 1.39 -7.74
CA ALA A 71 3.34 2.28 -6.86
C ALA A 71 4.70 2.53 -7.54
N LEU A 72 4.84 3.70 -8.15
CA LEU A 72 6.03 4.10 -8.92
C LEU A 72 6.83 5.15 -8.13
N PRO A 73 7.76 4.73 -7.25
CA PRO A 73 8.59 5.66 -6.50
C PRO A 73 9.55 6.43 -7.41
N MET A 74 9.92 7.64 -7.01
CA MET A 74 11.02 8.36 -7.63
C MET A 74 12.33 7.55 -7.50
N LYS A 75 13.11 7.50 -8.59
CA LYS A 75 14.41 6.82 -8.60
C LYS A 75 15.45 7.70 -7.89
N ILE A 76 15.61 7.49 -6.59
CA ILE A 76 16.62 8.16 -5.76
C ILE A 76 17.79 7.20 -5.56
N GLU A 77 18.99 7.63 -5.95
CA GLU A 77 20.20 6.85 -5.72
C GLU A 77 20.44 6.64 -4.23
N ARG A 78 20.60 5.37 -3.81
CA ARG A 78 20.79 4.97 -2.40
C ARG A 78 19.69 5.48 -1.44
N GLY A 79 18.50 5.76 -1.98
CA GLY A 79 17.35 6.16 -1.17
C GLY A 79 16.80 4.99 -0.37
N SER A 80 16.54 5.22 0.92
CA SER A 80 15.78 4.28 1.77
C SER A 80 14.28 4.36 1.53
N GLY A 81 13.82 5.44 0.89
CA GLY A 81 12.46 5.62 0.45
C GLY A 81 12.29 6.86 -0.41
N ALA A 82 11.14 6.95 -1.06
CA ALA A 82 10.81 8.07 -1.93
C ALA A 82 9.31 8.36 -1.90
N PRO A 83 8.90 9.62 -2.12
CA PRO A 83 7.55 9.94 -2.51
C PRO A 83 7.14 9.12 -3.74
N VAL A 84 5.98 8.49 -3.67
CA VAL A 84 5.39 7.67 -4.74
C VAL A 84 3.99 8.17 -5.05
N ARG A 85 3.66 8.21 -6.34
CA ARG A 85 2.27 8.28 -6.76
C ARG A 85 1.72 6.86 -6.85
N ILE A 86 0.81 6.53 -5.94
CA ILE A 86 0.03 5.29 -6.04
C ILE A 86 -1.08 5.51 -7.07
N VAL A 87 -1.47 4.46 -7.79
CA VAL A 87 -2.66 4.39 -8.64
C VAL A 87 -3.23 2.98 -8.51
N ALA A 88 -4.54 2.85 -8.43
CA ALA A 88 -5.21 1.55 -8.49
C ALA A 88 -6.05 1.44 -9.78
N THR A 89 -6.14 0.26 -10.37
CA THR A 89 -7.07 -0.01 -11.48
C THR A 89 -7.90 -1.24 -11.16
N MET A 90 -9.17 -1.21 -11.56
CA MET A 90 -10.10 -2.31 -11.34
C MET A 90 -10.53 -2.89 -12.68
N LYS A 91 -10.68 -4.21 -12.76
CA LYS A 91 -11.29 -4.84 -13.92
C LYS A 91 -12.81 -4.74 -13.76
N GLN A 92 -13.49 -4.13 -14.72
CA GLN A 92 -14.95 -4.14 -14.75
C GLN A 92 -15.42 -5.58 -15.02
N MET A 93 -16.20 -6.16 -14.09
CA MET A 93 -16.84 -7.46 -14.32
C MET A 93 -17.98 -7.27 -15.31
N THR A 94 -17.90 -7.92 -16.47
CA THR A 94 -19.01 -7.98 -17.44
C THR A 94 -20.01 -9.04 -16.96
N ASN A 95 -20.92 -8.66 -16.06
CA ASN A 95 -22.10 -9.47 -15.78
C ASN A 95 -23.09 -9.27 -16.95
N GLY A 96 -23.33 -10.33 -17.72
CA GLY A 96 -24.20 -10.29 -18.89
C GLY A 96 -25.67 -10.08 -18.54
N VAL A 97 -26.08 -8.85 -18.24
CA VAL A 97 -27.44 -8.29 -18.43
C VAL A 97 -27.29 -6.76 -18.52
N GLY A 98 -27.62 -6.17 -19.67
CA GLY A 98 -27.85 -4.72 -19.80
C GLY A 98 -26.61 -3.85 -19.98
N ILE A 99 -26.22 -3.65 -21.24
CA ILE A 99 -25.18 -2.72 -21.67
C ILE A 99 -25.78 -1.31 -21.66
N HIS A 100 -25.57 -0.52 -20.60
CA HIS A 100 -25.58 0.93 -20.72
C HIS A 100 -24.14 1.40 -20.87
N CYS A 101 -23.80 1.65 -22.14
CA CYS A 101 -22.57 2.29 -22.55
C CYS A 101 -22.50 3.70 -21.97
N ALA A 102 -21.55 3.94 -21.08
CA ALA A 102 -20.87 5.21 -20.99
C ALA A 102 -19.37 4.92 -21.10
N THR A 103 -18.88 5.06 -22.32
CA THR A 103 -17.49 5.33 -22.69
C THR A 103 -16.62 5.84 -21.54
N GLY A 104 -15.65 5.03 -21.13
CA GLY A 104 -14.57 5.45 -20.25
C GLY A 104 -13.90 4.26 -19.62
N SER A 105 -12.71 3.88 -20.09
CA SER A 105 -11.78 3.04 -19.35
C SER A 105 -11.58 3.68 -17.97
N GLY A 106 -12.34 3.21 -16.97
CA GLY A 106 -12.39 3.82 -15.64
C GLY A 106 -11.11 3.57 -14.87
N ILE A 107 -10.05 4.29 -15.22
CA ILE A 107 -8.86 4.43 -14.39
C ILE A 107 -9.31 5.24 -13.17
N PHE A 108 -9.73 4.58 -12.11
CA PHE A 108 -9.95 5.23 -10.83
C PHE A 108 -8.57 5.49 -10.19
N ALA A 109 -7.94 6.58 -10.62
CA ALA A 109 -6.62 6.96 -10.12
C ALA A 109 -6.74 7.50 -8.70
N ILE A 110 -6.55 6.63 -7.70
CA ILE A 110 -6.25 7.07 -6.33
C ILE A 110 -4.86 7.68 -6.35
N VAL A 111 -4.77 8.99 -6.60
CA VAL A 111 -3.50 9.73 -6.60
C VAL A 111 -3.21 10.17 -5.17
N LEU A 112 -2.25 9.53 -4.50
CA LEU A 112 -1.62 10.14 -3.33
C LEU A 112 -0.13 9.82 -3.24
N VAL A 113 0.57 10.80 -2.66
CA VAL A 113 1.98 10.80 -2.25
C VAL A 113 2.12 9.89 -1.02
N ALA A 114 2.52 8.65 -1.23
CA ALA A 114 3.01 7.81 -0.13
C ALA A 114 4.53 7.92 -0.04
N MET A 115 5.11 7.72 1.15
CA MET A 115 6.52 7.35 1.23
C MET A 115 6.59 5.85 0.98
N ALA A 116 7.19 5.46 -0.13
CA ALA A 116 7.57 4.08 -0.38
C ALA A 116 8.97 3.88 0.19
N MET A 117 9.10 3.14 1.28
CA MET A 117 10.43 2.71 1.73
C MET A 117 10.88 1.53 0.87
N VAL A 118 11.97 1.74 0.15
CA VAL A 118 12.59 0.78 -0.77
C VAL A 118 13.96 0.47 -0.22
N HIS A 119 14.25 -0.80 0.04
CA HIS A 119 15.62 -1.25 0.25
C HIS A 119 16.30 -1.25 -1.13
N VAL A 120 16.98 -0.16 -1.46
CA VAL A 120 17.82 -0.08 -2.67
C VAL A 120 19.15 -0.77 -2.36
N ILE A 121 19.45 -1.81 -3.13
CA ILE A 121 20.78 -2.42 -3.26
C ILE A 121 21.76 -1.36 -3.78
#